data_AF-A0A7C5E544-F1
#
_entry.id   AF-A0A7C5E544-F1
#
_cell.length_a   1.000
_cell.length_b   1.000
_cell.length_c   1.000
_cell.angle_alpha   90.00
_cell.angle_beta   90.00
_cell.angle_gamma   90.00
#
_symmetry.space_group_name_H-M   'P 1'
#
loop_
_entity.id
_entity.type
_entity.pdbx_description
1 polymer ?
#
loop_
_entity_poly.entity_id
_entity_poly.type
_entity_poly.pdbx_seq_one_letter_code
_entity_poly.pdbx_strand_id
1 'polypeptide(L)'
;MKKRSPFATATSLFFLLTALMTLGNSCTKAMSPEELKSSIELTDIETRWEKKYYQPWPPKLILVPAISFKVKNIGEEPLSYIYFNGIFRFVGEKENMGDNFLAGIHGKPLMPGETSEDITLQSNFGVEGDNVNHFKNNPEWKTAEVRIFAKSKGAQYVLLDEYTISKKINFKEPEPVGKGEEKKKNPKK
;
A
#
# COMPACT_ATOMS: atom_id res chain seq x y z
N MET A 1 -35.13 -37.22 -70.76
CA MET A 1 -33.78 -37.21 -70.16
C MET A 1 -33.62 -35.93 -69.32
N LYS A 2 -33.00 -36.05 -68.13
CA LYS A 2 -33.08 -35.16 -66.95
C LYS A 2 -32.54 -33.73 -67.15
N LYS A 3 -33.30 -32.72 -66.68
CA LYS A 3 -32.81 -31.36 -66.39
C LYS A 3 -31.98 -31.38 -65.10
N ARG A 4 -30.80 -30.74 -65.10
CA ARG A 4 -29.96 -30.53 -63.90
C ARG A 4 -29.98 -29.04 -63.54
N SER A 5 -30.34 -28.73 -62.31
CA SER A 5 -30.17 -27.41 -61.68
C SER A 5 -28.84 -27.35 -60.93
N PRO A 6 -28.11 -26.22 -60.90
CA PRO A 6 -27.01 -26.00 -59.97
C PRO A 6 -27.47 -25.02 -58.89
N PHE A 7 -27.93 -25.51 -57.75
CA PHE A 7 -28.16 -24.65 -56.58
C PHE A 7 -27.99 -25.48 -55.31
N ALA A 8 -26.74 -25.72 -54.92
CA ALA A 8 -26.44 -26.29 -53.60
C ALA A 8 -24.94 -26.20 -53.29
N THR A 9 -24.37 -25.00 -53.17
CA THR A 9 -23.10 -24.79 -52.44
C THR A 9 -22.90 -23.30 -52.20
N ALA A 10 -23.71 -22.69 -51.33
CA ALA A 10 -23.46 -21.30 -50.88
C ALA A 10 -23.97 -21.03 -49.46
N THR A 11 -24.16 -22.06 -48.63
CA THR A 11 -24.81 -21.92 -47.32
C THR A 11 -24.02 -22.53 -46.17
N SER A 12 -22.71 -22.74 -46.34
CA SER A 12 -21.86 -23.25 -45.24
C SER A 12 -20.66 -22.36 -44.88
N LEU A 13 -20.40 -21.28 -45.64
CA LEU A 13 -19.26 -20.39 -45.37
C LEU A 13 -19.64 -19.13 -44.59
N PHE A 14 -20.93 -18.83 -44.45
CA PHE A 14 -21.40 -17.61 -43.78
C PHE A 14 -21.52 -17.74 -42.25
N PHE A 15 -21.71 -18.97 -41.73
CA PHE A 15 -21.79 -19.22 -40.28
C PHE A 15 -20.43 -19.37 -39.59
N LEU A 16 -19.36 -19.66 -40.34
CA LEU A 16 -18.02 -19.78 -39.76
C LEU A 16 -17.31 -18.43 -39.63
N LEU A 17 -17.76 -17.41 -40.39
CA LEU A 17 -17.17 -16.06 -40.37
C LEU A 17 -17.75 -15.17 -39.26
N THR A 18 -18.98 -15.43 -38.81
CA THR A 18 -19.60 -14.70 -37.69
C THR A 18 -19.12 -15.18 -36.33
N ALA A 19 -18.63 -16.41 -36.20
CA ALA A 19 -18.06 -16.94 -34.96
C ALA A 19 -16.64 -16.41 -34.66
N LEU A 20 -15.95 -15.80 -35.63
CA LEU A 20 -14.59 -15.32 -35.45
C LEU A 20 -14.50 -13.83 -35.05
N MET A 21 -15.60 -13.08 -35.13
CA MET A 21 -15.63 -11.64 -34.77
C MET A 21 -15.96 -11.37 -33.29
N THR A 22 -16.35 -12.37 -32.51
CA THR A 22 -16.67 -12.18 -31.08
C THR A 22 -15.45 -12.30 -30.15
N LEU A 23 -14.26 -12.63 -30.68
CA LEU A 23 -13.02 -12.77 -29.88
C LEU A 23 -12.15 -11.51 -29.87
N GLY A 24 -12.58 -10.42 -30.51
CA GLY A 24 -11.75 -9.22 -30.74
C GLY A 24 -11.91 -8.06 -29.74
N ASN A 25 -12.78 -8.17 -28.74
CA ASN A 25 -13.15 -7.03 -27.87
C ASN A 25 -12.52 -7.05 -26.47
N SER A 26 -11.36 -7.68 -26.27
CA SER A 26 -10.57 -7.41 -25.06
C SER A 26 -9.76 -6.11 -25.21
N CYS A 27 -10.44 -5.03 -25.62
CA CYS A 27 -10.04 -3.69 -25.20
C CYS A 27 -10.21 -3.69 -23.69
N THR A 28 -9.12 -3.91 -22.95
CA THR A 28 -9.10 -3.80 -21.48
C THR A 28 -9.49 -2.36 -21.14
N LYS A 29 -10.79 -2.12 -20.91
CA LYS A 29 -11.29 -0.85 -20.41
C LYS A 29 -10.53 -0.59 -19.12
N ALA A 30 -9.83 0.53 -19.04
CA ALA A 30 -9.19 0.92 -17.80
C ALA A 30 -10.28 1.07 -16.73
N MET A 31 -10.10 0.38 -15.60
CA MET A 31 -11.04 0.42 -14.48
C MET A 31 -11.23 1.88 -14.01
N SER A 32 -12.47 2.33 -13.89
CA SER A 32 -12.76 3.69 -13.41
C SER A 32 -12.37 3.85 -11.93
N PRO A 33 -12.17 5.08 -11.44
CA PRO A 33 -11.92 5.34 -10.02
C PRO A 33 -13.01 4.75 -9.08
N GLU A 34 -14.27 4.81 -9.49
CA GLU A 34 -15.43 4.30 -8.73
C GLU A 34 -15.48 2.77 -8.74
N GLU A 35 -15.24 2.16 -9.90
CA GLU A 35 -15.09 0.71 -10.04
C GLU A 35 -13.92 0.20 -9.16
N LEU A 36 -12.79 0.93 -9.15
CA LEU A 36 -11.63 0.59 -8.33
C LEU A 36 -11.93 0.67 -6.83
N LYS A 37 -12.57 1.76 -6.39
CA LYS A 37 -12.93 1.93 -4.98
C LYS A 37 -13.90 0.86 -4.48
N SER A 38 -14.86 0.47 -5.32
CA SER A 38 -15.83 -0.58 -4.96
C SER A 38 -15.26 -2.00 -5.04
N SER A 39 -14.11 -2.19 -5.70
CA SER A 39 -13.44 -3.50 -5.85
C SER A 39 -12.36 -3.76 -4.79
N ILE A 40 -11.96 -2.75 -4.01
CA ILE A 40 -10.89 -2.86 -3.02
C ILE A 40 -11.46 -2.76 -1.60
N GLU A 41 -11.15 -3.77 -0.80
CA GLU A 41 -11.31 -3.73 0.66
C GLU A 41 -9.94 -3.70 1.32
N LEU A 42 -9.68 -2.70 2.18
CA LEU A 42 -8.48 -2.65 3.00
C LEU A 42 -8.70 -3.45 4.28
N THR A 43 -7.76 -4.35 4.60
CA THR A 43 -7.85 -5.29 5.72
C THR A 43 -6.53 -5.31 6.51
N ASP A 44 -6.55 -5.88 7.72
CA ASP A 44 -5.36 -6.01 8.58
C ASP A 44 -4.64 -4.68 8.83
N ILE A 45 -5.40 -3.62 9.10
CA ILE A 45 -4.87 -2.27 9.28
C ILE A 45 -4.04 -2.18 10.56
N GLU A 46 -2.77 -1.81 10.41
CA GLU A 46 -1.89 -1.46 11.52
C GLU A 46 -1.24 -0.10 11.29
N THR A 47 -1.45 0.85 12.21
CA THR A 47 -0.77 2.15 12.20
C THR A 47 0.25 2.25 13.33
N ARG A 48 1.39 2.90 13.06
CA ARG A 48 2.50 3.03 14.01
C ARG A 48 3.47 4.13 13.59
N TRP A 49 4.47 4.36 14.44
CA TRP A 49 5.63 5.19 14.16
C TRP A 49 6.86 4.31 13.96
N GLU A 50 7.57 4.52 12.86
CA GLU A 50 8.75 3.77 12.46
C GLU A 50 10.01 4.63 12.60
N LYS A 51 11.12 4.00 12.99
CA LYS A 51 12.42 4.67 13.00
C LYS A 51 12.87 4.96 11.57
N LYS A 52 13.01 6.24 11.25
CA LYS A 52 13.71 6.70 10.04
C LYS A 52 15.20 6.89 10.28
N TYR A 53 15.57 7.45 11.42
CA TYR A 53 16.98 7.71 11.77
C TYR A 53 17.21 7.50 13.26
N TYR A 54 18.36 6.97 13.65
CA TYR A 54 18.78 6.87 15.03
C TYR A 54 20.30 7.03 15.15
N GLN A 55 20.71 7.81 16.14
CA GLN A 55 22.09 8.04 16.51
C GLN A 55 22.21 8.09 18.05
N PRO A 56 23.10 7.29 18.66
CA PRO A 56 23.28 7.32 20.12
C PRO A 56 23.94 8.60 20.63
N TRP A 57 24.89 9.17 19.88
CA TRP A 57 25.65 10.35 20.30
C TRP A 57 26.05 11.28 19.13
N PRO A 58 25.73 12.58 19.18
CA PRO A 58 24.70 13.17 20.05
C PRO A 58 23.35 12.45 19.87
N PRO A 59 22.53 12.32 20.93
CA PRO A 59 21.24 11.61 20.84
C PRO A 59 20.35 12.23 19.76
N LYS A 60 19.88 11.39 18.85
CA LYS A 60 18.94 11.81 17.80
C LYS A 60 18.14 10.60 17.33
N LEU A 61 16.82 10.72 17.35
CA LEU A 61 15.86 9.74 16.88
C LEU A 61 14.82 10.48 16.03
N ILE A 62 14.69 10.09 14.76
CA ILE A 62 13.63 10.58 13.88
C ILE A 62 12.63 9.44 13.69
N LEU A 63 11.38 9.69 14.07
CA LEU A 63 10.26 8.80 13.85
C LEU A 63 9.35 9.37 12.76
N VAL A 64 8.84 8.50 11.90
CA VAL A 64 7.86 8.85 10.87
C VAL A 64 6.62 7.97 11.01
N PRO A 65 5.41 8.48 10.71
CA PRO A 65 4.24 7.63 10.73
C PRO A 65 4.28 6.62 9.59
N ALA A 66 3.69 5.46 9.85
CA ALA A 66 3.53 4.39 8.90
C ALA A 66 2.17 3.70 9.10
N ILE A 67 1.69 3.12 8.01
CA ILE A 67 0.53 2.24 7.98
C ILE A 67 0.87 1.00 7.17
N SER A 68 0.50 -0.17 7.70
CA SER A 68 0.50 -1.44 6.98
C SER A 68 -0.94 -1.94 6.83
N PHE A 69 -1.23 -2.55 5.69
CA PHE A 69 -2.53 -3.10 5.37
C PHE A 69 -2.41 -4.18 4.29
N LYS A 70 -3.42 -5.03 4.19
CA LYS A 70 -3.64 -5.91 3.04
C LYS A 70 -4.78 -5.39 2.18
N VAL A 71 -4.75 -5.76 0.91
CA VAL A 71 -5.80 -5.46 -0.06
C VAL A 71 -6.50 -6.76 -0.40
N LYS A 72 -7.81 -6.78 -0.23
CA LYS A 72 -8.66 -7.87 -0.71
C LYS A 72 -9.44 -7.41 -1.93
N ASN A 73 -9.40 -8.22 -3.00
CA ASN A 73 -10.22 -7.98 -4.17
C ASN A 73 -11.64 -8.47 -3.91
N ILE A 74 -12.59 -7.56 -3.75
CA ILE A 74 -14.01 -7.88 -3.58
C ILE A 74 -14.82 -7.66 -4.86
N GLY A 75 -14.16 -7.22 -5.94
CA GLY A 75 -14.76 -7.05 -7.26
C GLY A 75 -14.79 -8.35 -8.07
N GLU A 76 -15.35 -8.25 -9.27
CA GLU A 76 -15.49 -9.38 -10.20
C GLU A 76 -14.29 -9.52 -11.17
N GLU A 77 -13.47 -8.47 -11.29
CA GLU A 77 -12.34 -8.41 -12.22
C GLU A 77 -10.99 -8.51 -11.48
N PRO A 78 -9.94 -9.08 -12.11
CA PRO A 78 -8.61 -9.09 -11.54
C PRO A 78 -8.04 -7.67 -11.35
N LEU A 79 -7.54 -7.37 -10.15
CA LEU A 79 -6.83 -6.11 -9.88
C LEU A 79 -5.38 -6.24 -10.32
N SER A 80 -4.95 -5.41 -11.27
CA SER A 80 -3.57 -5.38 -11.74
C SER A 80 -3.07 -3.96 -11.89
N TYR A 81 -1.77 -3.76 -11.65
CA TYR A 81 -1.12 -2.44 -11.73
C TYR A 81 -1.79 -1.40 -10.84
N ILE A 82 -2.03 -1.76 -9.58
CA ILE A 82 -2.60 -0.86 -8.58
C ILE A 82 -1.47 -0.16 -7.83
N TYR A 83 -1.53 1.16 -7.87
CA TYR A 83 -0.60 2.03 -7.15
C TYR A 83 -1.30 2.65 -5.97
N PHE A 84 -0.62 2.71 -4.83
CA PHE A 84 -1.10 3.34 -3.62
C PHE A 84 -0.31 4.61 -3.34
N ASN A 85 -1.00 5.62 -2.82
CA ASN A 85 -0.38 6.82 -2.30
C ASN A 85 -0.92 7.11 -0.90
N GLY A 86 -0.03 7.26 0.07
CA GLY A 86 -0.37 7.68 1.42
C GLY A 86 -0.01 9.13 1.59
N ILE A 87 -0.98 9.97 1.96
CA ILE A 87 -0.75 11.38 2.33
C ILE A 87 -0.88 11.50 3.83
N PHE A 88 0.22 11.82 4.50
CA PHE A 88 0.31 11.97 5.95
C PHE A 88 0.24 13.44 6.34
N ARG A 89 -0.50 13.75 7.40
CA ARG A 89 -0.58 15.08 8.01
C ARG A 89 -0.84 14.98 9.51
N PHE A 90 -0.66 16.07 10.23
CA PHE A 90 -1.15 16.15 11.60
C PHE A 90 -2.65 16.43 11.62
N VAL A 91 -3.36 15.87 12.60
CA VAL A 91 -4.81 16.07 12.76
C VAL A 91 -5.09 17.56 12.92
N GLY A 92 -6.02 18.08 12.12
CA GLY A 92 -6.41 19.49 12.12
C GLY A 92 -5.50 20.43 11.31
N GLU A 93 -4.38 19.93 10.77
CA GLU A 93 -3.50 20.70 9.90
C GLU A 93 -3.89 20.56 8.43
N LYS A 94 -3.75 21.65 7.67
CA LYS A 94 -3.99 21.65 6.23
C LYS A 94 -2.77 21.19 5.44
N GLU A 95 -1.59 21.41 6.00
CA GLU A 95 -0.33 21.09 5.35
C GLU A 95 -0.04 19.59 5.43
N ASN A 96 0.47 19.04 4.34
CA ASN A 96 0.93 17.66 4.33
C ASN A 96 2.26 17.61 5.08
N MET A 97 2.36 16.67 6.02
CA MET A 97 3.64 16.35 6.63
C MET A 97 4.54 15.62 5.63
N GLY A 98 3.98 14.67 4.89
CA GLY A 98 4.73 13.91 3.91
C GLY A 98 3.88 12.88 3.19
N ASP A 99 4.47 12.18 2.23
CA ASP A 99 3.78 11.25 1.36
C ASP A 99 4.63 10.04 0.98
N ASN A 100 3.97 9.01 0.44
CA ASN A 100 4.62 7.83 -0.08
C ASN A 100 3.85 7.28 -1.27
N PHE A 101 4.54 6.97 -2.37
CA PHE A 101 3.97 6.35 -3.56
C PHE A 101 4.57 4.96 -3.76
N LEU A 102 3.70 3.95 -3.91
CA LEU A 102 4.11 2.56 -4.02
C LEU A 102 3.28 1.83 -5.08
N ALA A 103 3.93 1.01 -5.91
CA ALA A 103 3.25 0.03 -6.76
C ALA A 103 2.91 -1.21 -5.92
N GLY A 104 1.75 -1.22 -5.25
CA GLY A 104 1.40 -2.28 -4.28
C GLY A 104 0.94 -3.59 -4.93
N ILE A 105 0.29 -3.54 -6.10
CA ILE A 105 -0.09 -4.75 -6.85
C ILE A 105 0.50 -4.61 -8.26
N HIS A 106 1.65 -5.24 -8.48
CA HIS A 106 2.34 -5.23 -9.76
C HIS A 106 2.85 -6.64 -10.12
N GLY A 107 2.95 -6.94 -11.42
CA GLY A 107 3.46 -8.23 -11.90
C GLY A 107 2.45 -9.37 -11.82
N LYS A 108 1.94 -9.69 -10.62
CA LYS A 108 0.87 -10.69 -10.42
C LYS A 108 -0.47 -9.98 -10.16
N PRO A 109 -1.50 -10.18 -11.00
CA PRO A 109 -2.85 -9.70 -10.71
C PRO A 109 -3.40 -10.36 -9.44
N LEU A 110 -4.14 -9.59 -8.66
CA LEU A 110 -4.91 -10.07 -7.52
C LEU A 110 -6.30 -10.50 -8.00
N MET A 111 -6.57 -11.81 -7.99
CA MET A 111 -7.82 -12.36 -8.50
C MET A 111 -9.00 -12.03 -7.58
N PRO A 112 -10.26 -12.06 -8.07
CA PRO A 112 -11.45 -11.92 -7.22
C PRO A 112 -11.40 -12.84 -6.00
N GLY A 113 -11.64 -12.28 -4.82
CA GLY A 113 -11.57 -12.97 -3.53
C GLY A 113 -10.17 -13.18 -2.96
N GLU A 114 -9.10 -12.90 -3.72
CA GLU A 114 -7.71 -13.02 -3.25
C GLU A 114 -7.34 -11.81 -2.37
N THR A 115 -6.42 -12.05 -1.42
CA THR A 115 -5.84 -11.04 -0.54
C THR A 115 -4.35 -10.90 -0.82
N SER A 116 -3.85 -9.66 -0.84
CA SER A 116 -2.46 -9.35 -1.09
C SER A 116 -1.54 -9.72 0.09
N GLU A 117 -0.24 -9.64 -0.18
CA GLU A 117 0.77 -9.49 0.88
C GLU A 117 0.63 -8.15 1.60
N ASP A 118 1.38 -7.96 2.69
CA ASP A 118 1.37 -6.71 3.46
C ASP A 118 1.96 -5.56 2.64
N ILE A 119 1.18 -4.50 2.49
CA ILE A 119 1.58 -3.25 1.87
C ILE A 119 1.86 -2.25 2.98
N THR A 120 3.03 -1.62 2.95
CA THR A 120 3.41 -0.60 3.94
C THR A 120 3.67 0.74 3.27
N LEU A 121 3.00 1.78 3.76
CA LEU A 121 3.25 3.17 3.38
C LEU A 121 3.88 3.90 4.57
N GLN A 122 4.95 4.63 4.31
CA GLN A 122 5.72 5.34 5.34
C GLN A 122 5.99 6.77 4.87
N SER A 123 5.71 7.75 5.72
CA SER A 123 5.98 9.15 5.39
C SER A 123 7.47 9.40 5.17
N ASN A 124 7.79 10.24 4.18
CA ASN A 124 9.12 10.78 3.95
C ASN A 124 9.55 11.79 5.04
N PHE A 125 8.65 12.32 5.86
CA PHE A 125 8.98 13.23 6.96
C PHE A 125 8.31 12.81 8.27
N GLY A 126 8.77 13.38 9.38
CA GLY A 126 8.25 13.04 10.71
C GLY A 126 8.84 13.93 11.78
N VAL A 127 8.86 13.41 13.00
CA VAL A 127 9.24 14.16 14.20
C VAL A 127 10.62 13.74 14.69
N GLU A 128 11.35 14.72 15.22
CA GLU A 128 12.66 14.53 15.82
C GLU A 128 12.55 14.54 17.35
N GLY A 129 13.37 13.74 18.00
CA GLY A 129 13.55 13.67 19.45
C GLY A 129 14.85 12.96 19.78
N ASP A 130 15.07 12.65 21.06
CA ASP A 130 16.35 12.08 21.51
C ASP A 130 16.30 10.55 21.60
N ASN A 131 15.16 10.03 22.06
CA ASN A 131 14.93 8.63 22.40
C ASN A 131 13.42 8.33 22.47
N VAL A 132 13.05 7.07 22.64
CA VAL A 132 11.65 6.60 22.71
C VAL A 132 10.91 7.21 23.90
N ASN A 133 11.58 7.42 25.03
CA ASN A 133 10.96 8.03 26.22
C ASN A 133 10.63 9.51 26.01
N HIS A 134 11.43 10.24 25.23
CA HIS A 134 11.13 11.62 24.83
C HIS A 134 9.75 11.65 24.15
N PHE A 135 9.52 10.84 23.12
CA PHE A 135 8.22 10.81 22.44
C PHE A 135 7.06 10.42 23.36
N LYS A 136 7.22 9.37 24.17
CA LYS A 136 6.15 8.89 25.08
C LYS A 136 5.72 9.93 26.11
N ASN A 137 6.66 10.77 26.55
CA ASN A 137 6.41 11.77 27.59
C ASN A 137 6.17 13.17 27.03
N ASN A 138 6.24 13.36 25.71
CA ASN A 138 6.05 14.66 25.08
C ASN A 138 4.55 14.96 24.85
N PRO A 139 3.94 15.89 25.61
CA PRO A 139 2.53 16.26 25.44
C PRO A 139 2.27 16.97 24.10
N GLU A 140 3.30 17.55 23.48
CA GLU A 140 3.21 18.23 22.19
C GLU A 140 3.34 17.27 21.00
N TRP A 141 3.56 15.97 21.25
CA TRP A 141 3.59 15.00 20.17
C TRP A 141 2.21 14.88 19.54
N LYS A 142 2.01 15.60 18.43
CA LYS A 142 0.76 15.66 17.68
C LYS A 142 0.35 14.29 17.13
N THR A 143 -0.95 14.06 17.05
CA THR A 143 -1.51 12.89 16.38
C THR A 143 -1.44 13.09 14.88
N ALA A 144 -0.96 12.08 14.15
CA ALA A 144 -0.94 12.09 12.70
C ALA A 144 -2.12 11.29 12.15
N GLU A 145 -2.47 11.55 10.90
CA GLU A 145 -3.43 10.79 10.11
C GLU A 145 -2.87 10.54 8.72
N VAL A 146 -3.37 9.49 8.07
CA VAL A 146 -3.03 9.12 6.70
C VAL A 146 -4.29 8.98 5.88
N ARG A 147 -4.28 9.56 4.68
CA ARG A 147 -5.28 9.33 3.66
C ARG A 147 -4.69 8.41 2.60
N ILE A 148 -5.35 7.28 2.33
CA ILE A 148 -4.89 6.28 1.38
C ILE A 148 -5.64 6.45 0.07
N PHE A 149 -4.88 6.70 -0.98
CA PHE A 149 -5.38 6.76 -2.34
C PHE A 149 -4.91 5.55 -3.12
N ALA A 150 -5.75 5.09 -4.04
CA ALA A 150 -5.36 4.11 -5.05
C ALA A 150 -5.58 4.67 -6.44
N LYS A 151 -4.81 4.15 -7.41
CA LYS A 151 -5.12 4.31 -8.83
C LYS A 151 -4.76 3.04 -9.59
N SER A 152 -5.58 2.73 -10.59
CA SER A 152 -5.26 1.76 -11.63
C SER A 152 -4.46 2.45 -12.75
N LYS A 153 -3.95 1.67 -13.71
CA LYS A 153 -3.17 2.19 -14.83
C LYS A 153 -3.96 3.25 -15.62
N GLY A 154 -3.45 4.49 -15.65
CA GLY A 154 -4.02 5.59 -16.42
C GLY A 154 -5.27 6.24 -15.80
N ALA A 155 -5.75 5.74 -14.66
CA ALA A 155 -6.87 6.32 -13.94
C ALA A 155 -6.44 7.46 -12.99
N GLN A 156 -7.41 8.27 -12.59
CA GLN A 156 -7.24 9.24 -11.50
C GLN A 156 -7.15 8.52 -10.16
N TYR A 157 -6.55 9.20 -9.17
CA TYR A 157 -6.55 8.71 -7.81
C TYR A 157 -7.95 8.73 -7.22
N VAL A 158 -8.29 7.68 -6.49
CA VAL A 158 -9.50 7.60 -5.66
C VAL A 158 -9.11 7.45 -4.20
N LEU A 159 -9.79 8.19 -3.32
CA LEU A 159 -9.65 8.03 -1.87
C LEU A 159 -10.32 6.72 -1.45
N LEU A 160 -9.52 5.80 -0.91
CA LEU A 160 -10.02 4.56 -0.32
C LEU A 160 -10.55 4.82 1.08
N ASP A 161 -9.67 5.27 1.99
CA ASP A 161 -10.00 5.47 3.40
C ASP A 161 -9.01 6.42 4.10
N GLU A 162 -9.35 6.83 5.32
CA GLU A 162 -8.55 7.69 6.20
C GLU A 162 -8.35 7.04 7.56
N TYR A 163 -7.12 7.03 8.08
CA TYR A 163 -6.78 6.41 9.36
C TYR A 163 -5.99 7.34 10.27
N THR A 164 -6.32 7.32 11.57
CA THR A 164 -5.49 7.94 12.59
C THR A 164 -4.27 7.05 12.89
N ILE A 165 -3.10 7.67 12.98
CA ILE A 165 -1.85 6.98 13.30
C ILE A 165 -1.77 6.78 14.81
N SER A 166 -1.66 5.52 15.23
CA SER A 166 -1.49 5.16 16.64
C SER A 166 -0.17 5.70 17.20
N LYS A 167 -0.08 5.83 18.52
CA LYS A 167 1.17 6.20 19.21
C LYS A 167 2.11 5.02 19.45
N LYS A 168 1.87 3.86 18.81
CA LYS A 168 2.77 2.70 18.89
C LYS A 168 4.08 3.04 18.18
N ILE A 169 5.21 2.83 18.84
CA ILE A 169 6.55 3.02 18.27
C ILE A 169 7.13 1.64 17.96
N ASN A 170 7.47 1.39 16.70
CA ASN A 170 8.15 0.17 16.25
C ASN A 170 9.67 0.39 16.24
N PHE A 171 10.22 0.69 17.41
CA PHE A 171 11.66 0.83 17.59
C PHE A 171 12.03 0.51 19.04
N LYS A 172 13.08 -0.30 19.20
CA LYS A 172 13.72 -0.55 20.49
C LYS A 172 15.14 -0.02 20.40
N GLU A 173 15.48 0.87 21.33
CA GLU A 173 16.85 1.37 21.46
C GLU A 173 17.81 0.23 21.81
N PRO A 174 19.04 0.24 21.25
CA PRO A 174 20.07 -0.70 21.67
C PRO A 174 20.47 -0.41 23.12
N GLU A 175 20.87 -1.46 23.84
CA GLU A 175 21.45 -1.32 25.18
C GLU A 175 22.72 -0.46 25.12
N PRO A 176 22.94 0.45 26.08
CA PRO A 176 24.14 1.27 26.11
C PRO A 176 25.39 0.39 26.20
N VAL A 177 26.24 0.46 25.19
CA VAL A 177 27.57 -0.17 25.19
C VAL A 177 28.48 0.59 26.15
N GLY A 178 28.46 0.22 27.44
CA GLY A 178 29.29 0.92 28.43
C GLY A 178 28.92 0.77 29.90
N LYS A 179 28.73 -0.45 30.40
CA LYS A 179 29.13 -0.80 31.78
C LYS A 179 29.94 -2.08 31.70
N GLY A 180 31.20 -1.93 31.29
CA GLY A 180 32.17 -2.99 31.50
C GLY A 180 32.12 -3.38 32.97
N GLU A 181 32.02 -4.69 33.23
CA GLU A 181 32.11 -5.28 34.54
C GLU A 181 33.26 -4.60 35.30
N GLU A 182 32.95 -3.85 36.36
CA GLU A 182 33.95 -3.48 37.35
C GLU A 182 34.48 -4.78 37.94
N LYS A 183 35.56 -5.31 37.37
CA LYS A 183 36.37 -6.34 37.97
C LYS A 183 36.82 -5.79 39.31
N LYS A 184 36.12 -6.19 40.38
CA LYS A 184 36.52 -6.00 41.78
C LYS A 184 37.99 -6.41 41.89
N LYS A 185 38.89 -5.42 41.93
CA LYS A 185 40.31 -5.67 42.23
C LYS A 185 40.36 -6.16 43.68
N ASN A 186 40.54 -7.46 43.87
CA ASN A 186 40.90 -8.04 45.15
C ASN A 186 42.21 -7.39 45.63
N PRO A 187 42.27 -6.81 46.84
CA PRO A 187 43.55 -6.41 47.42
C PRO A 187 44.28 -7.69 47.82
N LYS A 188 45.42 -7.97 47.19
CA LYS A 188 46.33 -9.01 47.66
C LYS A 188 46.95 -8.54 48.98
N LYS A 189 46.82 -9.40 50.00
CA LYS A 189 47.60 -9.40 51.24
C LYS A 189 49.08 -9.53 50.96
#